data_AF-A0AA43BPE4-F1
#
_entry.id   AF-A0AA43BPE4-F1
#
_cell.length_a   1.000
_cell.length_b   1.000
_cell.length_c   1.000
_cell.angle_alpha   90.00
_cell.angle_beta   90.00
_cell.angle_gamma   90.00
#
_symmetry.space_group_name_H-M   'P 1'
#
loop_
_entity.id
_entity.type
_entity.pdbx_description
1 polymer ?
#
loop_
_entity_poly.entity_id
_entity_poly.type
_entity_poly.pdbx_seq_one_letter_code
_entity_poly.pdbx_strand_id
1 'polypeptide(L)'
;MKADDTPENLENWLHEKAGPTHDALKADPARAVSADLVRHTLDELPAQCDSSAELAAQEREWLDAPAVGRELLTPYGPAEALTTAEAVAAFLADAEATADPAYIEHAREIAARARAMHGIK
;
A
#
# COMPACT_ATOMS: atom_id res chain seq x y z
N MET A 1 -0.50 5.25 -38.39
CA MET A 1 0.16 4.43 -37.36
C MET A 1 0.90 5.38 -36.45
N LYS A 2 0.54 5.42 -35.16
CA LYS A 2 1.33 6.14 -34.17
C LYS A 2 2.59 5.31 -33.89
N ALA A 3 3.65 5.93 -33.38
CA ALA A 3 4.89 5.23 -33.05
C ALA A 3 4.69 4.14 -31.97
N ASP A 4 3.57 4.14 -31.27
CA ASP A 4 3.20 3.16 -30.24
C ASP A 4 2.65 1.83 -30.78
N ASP A 5 2.26 1.75 -32.06
CA ASP A 5 1.60 0.56 -32.63
C ASP A 5 2.58 -0.46 -33.23
N THR A 6 3.88 -0.37 -32.93
CA THR A 6 4.86 -1.33 -33.47
C THR A 6 4.79 -2.66 -32.69
N PRO A 7 5.00 -3.81 -33.37
CA PRO A 7 4.91 -5.12 -32.73
C PRO A 7 5.89 -5.29 -31.56
N GLU A 8 7.08 -4.70 -31.64
CA GLU A 8 8.09 -4.72 -30.56
C GLU A 8 7.64 -3.91 -29.34
N ASN A 9 6.97 -2.78 -29.54
CA ASN A 9 6.44 -1.97 -28.43
C ASN A 9 5.28 -2.70 -27.74
N LEU A 10 4.42 -3.39 -28.51
CA LEU A 10 3.36 -4.23 -27.97
C LEU A 10 3.91 -5.40 -27.15
N GLU A 11 4.95 -6.09 -27.63
CA GLU A 11 5.57 -7.19 -26.88
C GLU A 11 6.19 -6.69 -25.57
N ASN A 12 6.94 -5.59 -25.59
CA ASN A 12 7.49 -4.99 -24.37
C ASN A 12 6.40 -4.57 -23.38
N TRP A 13 5.32 -3.97 -23.87
CA TRP A 13 4.16 -3.61 -23.04
C TRP A 13 3.48 -4.84 -22.43
N LEU A 14 3.30 -5.92 -23.20
CA LEU A 14 2.72 -7.17 -22.70
C LEU A 14 3.60 -7.84 -21.65
N HIS A 15 4.91 -7.83 -21.82
CA HIS A 15 5.85 -8.30 -20.80
C HIS A 15 5.77 -7.46 -19.52
N GLU A 16 5.67 -6.14 -19.64
CA GLU A 16 5.55 -5.24 -18.48
C GLU A 16 4.22 -5.47 -17.73
N LYS A 17 3.11 -5.61 -18.45
CA LYS A 17 1.77 -5.69 -17.84
C LYS A 17 1.36 -7.09 -17.40
N ALA A 18 1.72 -8.13 -18.15
CA ALA A 18 1.34 -9.52 -17.85
C ALA A 18 2.49 -10.33 -17.21
N GLY A 19 3.71 -9.79 -17.18
CA GLY A 19 4.86 -10.42 -16.52
C GLY A 19 5.15 -11.83 -17.05
N PRO A 20 5.59 -12.77 -16.18
CA PRO A 20 5.91 -14.15 -16.57
C PRO A 20 4.77 -14.93 -17.23
N THR A 21 3.52 -14.47 -17.09
CA THR A 21 2.37 -15.11 -17.74
C THR A 21 2.39 -14.91 -19.25
N HIS A 22 2.94 -13.80 -19.76
CA HIS A 22 3.09 -13.58 -21.20
C HIS A 22 4.01 -14.63 -21.84
N ASP A 23 5.17 -14.86 -21.24
CA ASP A 23 6.12 -15.89 -21.69
C ASP A 23 5.50 -17.28 -21.70
N ALA A 24 4.78 -17.62 -20.63
CA ALA A 24 4.12 -18.92 -20.54
C ALA A 24 3.02 -19.10 -21.59
N LEU A 25 2.26 -18.06 -21.92
CA LEU A 25 1.24 -18.10 -22.97
C LEU A 25 1.85 -18.15 -24.38
N LYS A 26 3.00 -17.49 -24.59
CA LYS A 26 3.73 -17.55 -25.87
C LYS A 26 4.35 -18.93 -26.08
N ALA A 27 4.85 -19.57 -25.02
CA ALA A 27 5.40 -20.93 -25.05
C ALA A 27 4.32 -22.01 -25.22
N ASP A 28 3.15 -21.82 -24.62
CA ASP A 28 2.01 -22.72 -24.72
C ASP A 28 0.68 -21.95 -24.86
N PRO A 29 0.25 -21.66 -26.10
CA PRO A 29 -1.02 -20.98 -26.35
C PRO A 29 -2.25 -21.76 -25.88
N ALA A 30 -2.15 -23.10 -25.71
CA ALA A 30 -3.27 -23.91 -25.22
C ALA A 30 -3.57 -23.64 -23.74
N ARG A 31 -2.68 -22.97 -23.01
CA ARG A 31 -2.88 -22.51 -21.63
C ARG A 31 -3.81 -21.29 -21.52
N ALA A 32 -4.16 -20.66 -22.64
CA ALA A 32 -5.08 -19.52 -22.65
C ALA A 32 -6.48 -19.94 -22.18
N VAL A 33 -7.04 -19.20 -21.23
CA VAL A 33 -8.42 -19.38 -20.75
C VAL A 33 -9.29 -18.23 -21.22
N SER A 34 -10.55 -18.52 -21.58
CA SER A 34 -11.50 -17.47 -21.94
C SER A 34 -11.97 -16.73 -20.70
N ALA A 35 -12.29 -15.43 -20.85
CA ALA A 35 -12.85 -14.65 -19.76
C ALA A 35 -14.17 -15.25 -19.25
N ASP A 36 -14.95 -15.89 -20.12
CA ASP A 36 -16.21 -16.53 -19.75
C ASP A 36 -16.00 -17.81 -18.94
N LEU A 37 -14.95 -18.59 -19.25
CA LEU A 37 -14.55 -19.72 -18.42
C LEU A 37 -14.07 -19.25 -17.03
N VAL A 38 -13.33 -18.15 -16.97
CA VAL A 38 -12.91 -17.55 -15.68
C VAL A 38 -14.12 -17.08 -14.87
N ARG A 39 -15.06 -16.36 -15.49
CA ARG A 39 -16.29 -15.91 -14.81
C ARG A 39 -17.11 -17.07 -14.30
N HIS A 40 -17.37 -18.05 -15.16
CA HIS A 40 -18.11 -19.26 -14.79
C HIS A 40 -17.42 -20.01 -13.65
N THR A 41 -16.10 -20.22 -13.72
CA THR A 41 -15.38 -20.92 -12.63
C THR A 41 -15.43 -20.15 -11.33
N LEU A 42 -15.29 -18.82 -11.36
CA LEU A 42 -15.42 -17.98 -10.17
C LEU A 42 -16.84 -18.00 -9.58
N ASP A 43 -17.88 -18.01 -10.42
CA ASP A 43 -19.29 -18.11 -9.98
C ASP A 43 -19.59 -19.46 -9.30
N GLU A 44 -18.87 -20.52 -9.68
CA GLU A 44 -19.02 -21.87 -9.11
C GLU A 44 -18.22 -22.09 -7.81
N LEU A 45 -17.18 -21.28 -7.53
CA LEU A 45 -16.36 -21.42 -6.32
C LEU A 45 -17.15 -21.29 -5.01
N PRO A 46 -18.09 -20.34 -4.85
CA PRO A 46 -18.90 -20.22 -3.63
C PRO A 46 -19.70 -21.48 -3.31
N ALA A 47 -20.18 -22.21 -4.32
CA ALA A 47 -20.93 -23.45 -4.14
C ALA A 47 -20.04 -24.62 -3.68
N GLN A 48 -18.71 -24.52 -3.89
CA GLN A 48 -17.72 -25.51 -3.46
C GLN A 48 -17.25 -25.27 -2.01
N CYS A 49 -17.54 -24.10 -1.43
CA CYS A 49 -17.24 -23.80 -0.04
C CYS A 49 -18.38 -24.32 0.87
N ASP A 50 -18.03 -25.15 1.86
CA ASP A 50 -18.94 -25.47 2.97
C ASP A 50 -18.95 -24.31 3.98
N SER A 51 -19.76 -23.29 3.72
CA SER A 51 -19.96 -22.15 4.63
C SER A 51 -20.65 -22.53 5.94
N SER A 52 -21.21 -23.75 6.03
CA SER A 52 -21.85 -24.27 7.23
C SER A 52 -20.88 -25.10 8.09
N ALA A 53 -19.67 -25.36 7.60
CA ALA A 53 -18.65 -26.06 8.36
C ALA A 53 -18.32 -25.31 9.66
N GLU A 54 -18.27 -26.04 10.76
CA GLU A 54 -17.84 -25.46 12.03
C GLU A 54 -16.35 -25.08 11.94
N LEU A 55 -16.02 -23.87 12.38
CA LEU A 55 -14.62 -23.44 12.48
C LEU A 55 -13.82 -24.41 13.35
N ALA A 56 -12.60 -24.72 12.90
CA ALA A 56 -11.67 -25.52 13.66
C ALA A 56 -11.32 -24.84 15.00
N ALA A 57 -10.90 -25.64 15.98
CA ALA A 57 -10.55 -25.14 17.31
C ALA A 57 -9.50 -24.01 17.26
N GLN A 58 -8.53 -24.12 16.35
CA GLN A 58 -7.48 -23.10 16.16
C GLN A 58 -8.02 -21.77 15.62
N GLU A 59 -8.96 -21.83 14.67
CA GLU A 59 -9.55 -20.64 14.05
C GLU A 59 -10.46 -19.92 15.06
N ARG A 60 -11.19 -20.71 15.86
CA ARG A 60 -12.01 -20.21 16.96
C ARG A 60 -11.15 -19.58 18.06
N GLU A 61 -10.01 -20.19 18.40
CA GLU A 61 -9.04 -19.59 19.32
C GLU A 61 -8.53 -18.22 18.83
N TRP A 62 -8.24 -18.06 17.54
CA TRP A 62 -7.80 -16.77 17.01
C TRP A 62 -8.89 -15.70 17.05
N LEU A 63 -10.15 -16.08 16.84
CA LEU A 63 -11.28 -15.16 16.91
C LEU A 63 -11.66 -14.77 18.35
N ASP A 64 -11.57 -15.74 19.27
CA ASP A 64 -11.92 -15.56 20.68
C ASP A 64 -10.74 -15.00 21.51
N ALA A 65 -9.53 -14.96 20.94
CA ALA A 65 -8.38 -14.37 21.59
C ALA A 65 -8.63 -12.89 21.88
N PRO A 66 -8.37 -12.41 23.11
CA PRO A 66 -8.43 -10.99 23.38
C PRO A 66 -7.44 -10.25 22.48
N ALA A 67 -7.80 -9.05 22.03
CA ALA A 67 -6.87 -8.18 21.32
C ALA A 67 -5.57 -8.10 22.11
N VAL A 68 -4.46 -8.52 21.48
CA VAL A 68 -3.20 -8.69 22.20
C VAL A 68 -2.74 -7.35 22.79
N GLY A 69 -3.04 -6.22 22.13
CA GLY A 69 -3.19 -4.87 22.69
C GLY A 69 -2.03 -4.36 23.55
N ARG A 70 -0.91 -5.07 23.50
CA ARG A 70 0.32 -4.86 24.26
C ARG A 70 1.34 -4.10 23.43
N GLU A 71 0.97 -3.64 22.24
CA GLU A 71 1.78 -2.67 21.52
C GLU A 71 1.86 -1.42 22.39
N LEU A 72 3.08 -1.09 22.84
CA LEU A 72 3.34 0.22 23.43
C LEU A 72 3.17 1.25 22.32
N LEU A 73 1.98 1.82 22.19
CA LEU A 73 1.75 2.99 21.35
C LEU A 73 2.41 4.18 22.07
N THR A 74 3.71 4.38 21.83
CA THR A 74 4.36 5.62 22.21
C THR A 74 3.69 6.74 21.41
N PRO A 75 3.16 7.79 22.07
CA PRO A 75 2.59 8.93 21.36
C PRO A 75 3.61 9.46 20.36
N TYR A 76 3.23 9.51 19.08
CA TYR A 76 4.12 9.97 18.02
C TYR A 76 4.50 11.43 18.27
N GLY A 77 5.79 11.68 18.52
CA GLY A 77 6.34 13.01 18.64
C GLY A 77 6.84 13.50 17.28
N PRO A 78 6.12 14.36 16.54
CA PRO A 78 6.50 14.74 15.18
C PRO A 78 7.91 15.36 15.07
N ALA A 79 8.40 15.99 16.12
CA ALA A 79 9.77 16.51 16.17
C ALA A 79 10.86 15.42 16.06
N GLU A 80 10.57 14.18 16.46
CA GLU A 80 11.51 13.06 16.37
C GLU A 80 11.80 12.68 14.92
N ALA A 81 10.81 12.85 14.03
CA ALA A 81 10.95 12.56 12.60
C ALA A 81 11.63 13.69 11.80
N LEU A 82 11.66 14.92 12.33
CA LEU A 82 12.25 16.08 11.68
C LEU A 82 13.77 16.17 11.92
N THR A 83 14.51 15.22 11.38
CA THR A 83 15.95 15.03 11.66
C THR A 83 16.89 15.91 10.82
N THR A 84 16.38 16.62 9.81
CA THR A 84 17.17 17.48 8.91
C THR A 84 16.59 18.88 8.79
N ALA A 85 17.44 19.85 8.43
CA ALA A 85 17.00 21.23 8.17
C ALA A 85 15.99 21.31 7.02
N GLU A 86 16.16 20.48 5.99
CA GLU A 86 15.25 20.40 4.85
C GLU A 86 13.87 19.89 5.26
N ALA A 87 13.80 18.83 6.07
CA ALA A 87 12.53 18.31 6.56
C ALA A 87 11.80 19.34 7.45
N VAL A 88 12.53 20.06 8.29
CA VAL A 88 11.96 21.16 9.10
C VAL A 88 11.42 22.27 8.21
N ALA A 89 12.14 22.65 7.15
CA ALA A 89 11.71 23.70 6.22
C ALA A 89 10.46 23.29 5.43
N ALA A 90 10.42 22.07 4.90
CA ALA A 90 9.26 21.54 4.18
C ALA A 90 8.02 21.48 5.09
N PHE A 91 8.17 20.99 6.31
CA PHE A 91 7.09 20.94 7.30
C PHE A 91 6.50 22.32 7.62
N LEU A 92 7.35 23.35 7.78
CA LEU A 92 6.89 24.72 8.01
C LEU A 92 6.20 25.31 6.78
N ALA A 93 6.70 25.04 5.57
CA ALA A 93 6.07 25.50 4.33
C ALA A 93 4.68 24.88 4.15
N ASP A 94 4.53 23.59 4.41
CA ASP A 94 3.23 22.90 4.38
C ASP A 94 2.27 23.47 5.43
N ALA A 95 2.76 23.79 6.64
CA ALA A 95 1.96 24.44 7.66
C ALA A 95 1.49 25.84 7.24
N GLU A 96 2.37 26.64 6.64
CA GLU A 96 1.99 27.97 6.12
C GLU A 96 0.96 27.88 4.99
N ALA A 97 1.04 26.86 4.14
CA ALA A 97 0.07 26.64 3.06
C ALA A 97 -1.37 26.34 3.56
N THR A 98 -1.53 25.89 4.81
CA THR A 98 -2.86 25.69 5.41
C THR A 98 -3.60 27.00 5.70
N ALA A 99 -2.88 28.12 5.81
CA ALA A 99 -3.39 29.41 6.27
C ALA A 99 -4.12 29.37 7.63
N ASP A 100 -3.91 28.32 8.44
CA ASP A 100 -4.45 28.19 9.80
C ASP A 100 -3.43 28.72 10.82
N PRO A 101 -3.70 29.87 11.49
CA PRO A 101 -2.77 30.46 12.44
C PRO A 101 -2.41 29.54 13.61
N ALA A 102 -3.36 28.73 14.11
CA ALA A 102 -3.13 27.85 15.25
C ALA A 102 -2.24 26.67 14.86
N TYR A 103 -2.45 26.12 13.65
CA TYR A 103 -1.60 25.06 13.12
C TYR A 103 -0.18 25.56 12.83
N ILE A 104 -0.05 26.77 12.27
CA ILE A 104 1.26 27.39 12.00
C ILE A 104 2.06 27.62 13.28
N GLU A 105 1.41 28.09 14.35
CA GLU A 105 2.05 28.26 15.66
C GLU A 105 2.53 26.92 16.22
N HIS A 106 1.66 25.90 16.21
CA HIS A 106 2.03 24.57 16.70
C HIS A 106 3.17 23.93 15.89
N ALA A 107 3.16 24.10 14.57
CA ALA A 107 4.24 23.63 13.70
C ALA A 107 5.58 24.31 14.03
N ARG A 108 5.58 25.60 14.40
CA ARG A 108 6.79 26.30 14.83
C ARG A 108 7.35 25.76 16.15
N GLU A 109 6.49 25.41 17.11
CA GLU A 109 6.91 24.76 18.36
C GLU A 109 7.56 23.40 18.10
N ILE A 110 6.94 22.59 17.25
CA ILE A 110 7.46 21.28 16.84
C ILE A 110 8.82 21.44 16.15
N ALA A 111 8.94 22.38 15.22
CA ALA A 111 10.19 22.67 14.50
C ALA A 111 11.30 23.16 15.45
N ALA A 112 10.99 24.02 16.42
CA ALA A 112 11.94 24.46 17.43
C ALA A 112 12.43 23.29 18.29
N ARG A 113 11.53 22.39 18.70
CA ARG A 113 11.88 21.19 19.45
C ARG A 113 12.76 20.24 18.61
N ALA A 114 12.45 20.05 17.34
CA ALA A 114 13.24 19.22 16.43
C ALA A 114 14.65 19.79 16.25
N ARG A 115 14.79 21.10 16.06
CA ARG A 115 16.09 21.77 15.95
C ARG A 115 16.94 21.59 17.19
N ALA A 116 16.34 21.76 18.38
CA ALA A 116 17.02 21.54 19.65
C ALA A 116 17.42 20.07 19.86
N MET A 117 16.54 19.13 19.50
CA MET A 117 16.75 17.69 19.66
C MET A 117 17.87 17.17 18.74
N HIS A 118 17.91 17.62 17.49
CA HIS A 118 18.80 17.08 16.46
C HIS A 118 20.00 17.99 16.14
N GLY A 119 20.16 19.11 16.83
CA GLY A 119 21.27 20.05 16.61
C GLY A 119 21.24 20.73 15.24
N ILE A 120 20.05 20.90 14.66
CA ILE A 120 19.84 21.51 13.35
C ILE A 120 19.99 23.02 13.47
N LYS A 121 20.90 23.60 12.67
CA LYS A 121 21.16 25.05 12.61
C LYS A 121 20.14 25.74 11.71
#